data_AF-A0A388P4C5-F1
#
_entry.id   AF-A0A388P4C5-F1
#
_cell.length_a   1.000
_cell.length_b   1.000
_cell.length_c   1.000
_cell.angle_alpha   90.00
_cell.angle_beta   90.00
_cell.angle_gamma   90.00
#
_symmetry.space_group_name_H-M   'P 1'
#
loop_
_entity.id
_entity.type
_entity.pdbx_description
1 polymer ?
#
loop_
_entity_poly.entity_id
_entity_poly.type
_entity_poly.pdbx_seq_one_letter_code
_entity_poly.pdbx_strand_id
1 'polypeptide(L)'
;MPKGLREIRNRIKSVKSTGQITRAMQLVASSKMKRAQDSARAGRAYAELLGEILDTAQSKVGDFTHPLLTKREVKVRGILLVTPDKGMAGALNGNLIRLAAEQKNAVFVCIGRKGARPLPAPDAKSSPTSRSPTARTSPKSAPPPNT
;
A
#
# COMPACT_ATOMS: atom_id res chain seq x y z
N MET A 1 -53.25 -15.63 -11.19
CA MET A 1 -52.42 -16.29 -10.15
C MET A 1 -52.33 -15.40 -8.92
N PRO A 2 -52.49 -15.94 -7.69
CA PRO A 2 -52.42 -15.14 -6.46
C PRO A 2 -51.02 -14.50 -6.29
N LYS A 3 -50.97 -13.20 -5.97
CA LYS A 3 -49.75 -12.35 -5.99
C LYS A 3 -48.58 -12.93 -5.17
N GLY A 4 -48.86 -13.54 -4.01
CA GLY A 4 -47.82 -14.07 -3.12
C GLY A 4 -46.97 -15.22 -3.71
N LEU A 5 -47.57 -16.12 -4.49
CA LEU A 5 -46.87 -17.28 -5.05
C LEU A 5 -45.86 -16.87 -6.14
N ARG A 6 -46.17 -15.81 -6.90
CA ARG A 6 -45.28 -15.25 -7.92
C ARG A 6 -44.08 -14.54 -7.29
N GLU A 7 -44.32 -13.76 -6.23
CA GLU A 7 -43.25 -13.05 -5.50
C GLU A 7 -42.27 -14.00 -4.84
N ILE A 8 -42.76 -15.06 -4.19
CA ILE A 8 -41.91 -16.10 -3.59
C ILE A 8 -41.05 -16.77 -4.67
N ARG A 9 -41.64 -17.15 -5.80
CA ARG A 9 -40.89 -17.77 -6.91
C ARG A 9 -39.82 -16.83 -7.46
N ASN A 10 -40.09 -15.54 -7.56
CA ASN A 10 -39.12 -14.54 -8.02
C ASN A 10 -37.97 -14.36 -7.00
N ARG A 11 -38.28 -14.33 -5.71
CA ARG A 11 -37.26 -14.26 -4.64
C ARG A 11 -36.36 -15.48 -4.63
N ILE A 12 -36.91 -16.69 -4.80
CA ILE A 12 -36.13 -17.93 -4.91
C ILE A 12 -35.16 -17.85 -6.09
N LYS A 13 -35.62 -17.40 -7.27
CA LYS A 13 -34.76 -17.22 -8.44
C LYS A 13 -33.64 -16.20 -8.19
N SER A 14 -33.98 -15.07 -7.55
CA SER A 14 -33.00 -14.01 -7.23
C SER A 14 -31.92 -14.52 -6.27
N VAL A 15 -32.30 -15.17 -5.16
CA VAL A 15 -31.33 -15.74 -4.19
C VAL A 15 -30.47 -16.82 -4.84
N LYS A 16 -31.05 -17.68 -5.70
CA LYS A 16 -30.29 -18.72 -6.42
C LYS A 16 -29.26 -18.10 -7.37
N SER A 17 -29.62 -17.05 -8.10
CA SER A 17 -28.70 -16.33 -8.99
C SER A 17 -27.57 -15.66 -8.22
N THR A 18 -27.88 -14.92 -7.16
CA THR A 18 -26.87 -14.30 -6.29
C THR A 18 -25.94 -15.35 -5.66
N GLY A 19 -26.48 -16.50 -5.23
CA GLY A 19 -25.69 -17.60 -4.68
C GLY A 19 -24.71 -18.24 -5.68
N GLN A 20 -25.07 -18.31 -6.96
CA GLN A 20 -24.16 -18.78 -8.01
C GLN A 20 -23.02 -17.78 -8.24
N ILE A 21 -23.33 -16.49 -8.27
CA ILE A 21 -22.33 -15.43 -8.44
C ILE A 21 -21.34 -15.43 -7.27
N THR A 22 -21.81 -15.48 -6.03
CA THR A 22 -20.93 -15.49 -4.85
C THR A 22 -20.10 -16.77 -4.77
N ARG A 23 -20.65 -17.93 -5.15
CA ARG A 23 -19.89 -19.19 -5.22
C ARG A 23 -18.78 -19.12 -6.28
N ALA A 24 -19.07 -18.59 -7.46
CA ALA A 24 -18.07 -18.38 -8.49
C ALA A 24 -16.98 -17.40 -8.01
N MET A 25 -17.38 -16.28 -7.39
CA MET A 25 -16.44 -15.32 -6.80
C MET A 25 -15.55 -15.95 -5.72
N GLN A 26 -16.10 -16.82 -4.87
CA GLN A 26 -15.34 -17.51 -3.84
C GLN A 26 -14.25 -18.39 -4.45
N LEU A 27 -14.56 -19.15 -5.50
CA LEU A 27 -13.58 -19.98 -6.20
C LEU A 27 -12.49 -19.13 -6.88
N VAL A 28 -12.87 -18.03 -7.53
CA VAL A 28 -11.91 -17.09 -8.13
C VAL A 28 -11.02 -16.44 -7.07
N ALA A 29 -11.59 -16.03 -5.94
CA ALA A 29 -10.86 -15.42 -4.84
C ALA A 29 -9.87 -16.42 -4.21
N SER A 30 -10.29 -17.66 -3.99
CA SER A 30 -9.44 -18.74 -3.49
C SER A 30 -8.25 -19.00 -4.42
N SER A 31 -8.50 -19.11 -5.73
CA SER A 31 -7.43 -19.29 -6.73
C SER A 31 -6.44 -18.13 -6.73
N LYS A 32 -6.92 -16.88 -6.67
CA LYS A 32 -6.06 -15.69 -6.60
C LYS A 32 -5.26 -15.61 -5.31
N MET A 33 -5.87 -15.98 -4.18
CA MET A 33 -5.20 -16.01 -2.88
C MET A 33 -4.04 -17.01 -2.89
N LYS A 34 -4.29 -18.23 -3.41
CA LYS A 34 -3.24 -19.24 -3.56
C LYS A 34 -2.08 -18.72 -4.40
N ARG A 35 -2.36 -18.15 -5.57
CA ARG A 35 -1.32 -17.54 -6.43
C ARG A 35 -0.53 -16.45 -5.70
N ALA A 36 -1.20 -15.56 -4.97
CA ALA A 36 -0.53 -14.51 -4.22
C ALA A 36 0.37 -15.05 -3.10
N GLN A 37 -0.08 -16.11 -2.40
CA GLN A 37 0.73 -16.79 -1.38
C GLN A 37 1.95 -17.47 -1.99
N ASP A 38 1.79 -18.13 -3.13
CA ASP A 38 2.89 -18.81 -3.83
C ASP A 38 3.93 -17.78 -4.31
N SER A 39 3.50 -16.64 -4.87
CA SER A 39 4.40 -15.53 -5.24
C SER A 39 5.13 -14.96 -4.02
N ALA A 40 4.46 -14.79 -2.88
CA ALA A 40 5.07 -14.31 -1.66
C ALA A 40 6.11 -15.29 -1.09
N ARG A 41 5.85 -16.60 -1.18
CA ARG A 41 6.81 -17.63 -0.76
C ARG A 41 8.03 -17.68 -1.67
N ALA A 42 7.85 -17.56 -2.99
CA ALA A 42 8.95 -17.54 -3.94
C ALA A 42 9.89 -16.35 -3.72
N GLY A 43 9.36 -15.17 -3.37
CA GLY A 43 10.17 -13.98 -3.08
C GLY A 43 10.85 -13.97 -1.71
N ARG A 44 10.47 -14.88 -0.80
CA ARG A 44 10.95 -14.85 0.59
C ARG A 44 12.45 -15.07 0.70
N ALA A 45 12.99 -16.07 0.01
CA ALA A 45 14.42 -16.39 0.06
C ALA A 45 15.30 -15.21 -0.41
N TYR A 46 14.81 -14.43 -1.39
CA TYR A 46 15.51 -13.21 -1.84
C TYR A 46 15.52 -12.12 -0.76
N ALA A 47 14.37 -11.89 -0.10
CA ALA A 47 14.27 -10.88 0.94
C ALA A 47 15.13 -11.23 2.17
N GLU A 48 15.21 -12.52 2.53
CA GLU A 48 16.04 -13.03 3.62
C GLU A 48 17.53 -12.81 3.32
N LEU A 49 18.01 -13.25 2.15
CA LEU A 49 19.40 -13.06 1.75
C LEU A 49 19.78 -11.58 1.65
N LEU A 50 18.88 -10.73 1.14
CA LEU A 50 19.12 -9.29 1.08
C LEU A 50 19.26 -8.68 2.49
N GLY A 51 18.43 -9.12 3.44
CA GLY A 51 18.56 -8.72 4.84
C GLY A 51 19.90 -9.11 5.44
N GLU A 52 20.34 -10.35 5.24
CA GLU A 52 21.64 -10.85 5.71
C GLU A 52 22.82 -10.05 5.13
N ILE A 53 22.75 -9.69 3.84
CA ILE A 53 23.77 -8.87 3.18
C ILE A 53 23.78 -7.45 3.77
N LEU A 54 22.61 -6.85 4.01
CA LEU A 54 22.50 -5.52 4.60
C LEU A 54 23.06 -5.50 6.04
N ASP A 55 22.76 -6.50 6.86
CA ASP A 55 23.28 -6.64 8.22
C ASP A 55 24.79 -6.85 8.23
N THR A 56 25.30 -7.68 7.32
CA THR A 56 26.74 -7.93 7.15
C THR A 56 27.46 -6.66 6.68
N ALA A 57 26.86 -5.91 5.76
CA ALA A 57 27.40 -4.64 5.27
C ALA A 57 27.42 -3.59 6.38
N GLN A 58 26.35 -3.45 7.15
CA GLN A 58 26.30 -2.54 8.30
C GLN A 58 27.37 -2.86 9.34
N SER A 59 27.65 -4.15 9.59
CA SER A 59 28.67 -4.58 10.57
C SER A 59 30.11 -4.31 10.13
N LYS A 60 30.38 -4.24 8.82
CA LYS A 60 31.73 -4.05 8.25
C LYS A 60 32.05 -2.59 7.89
N VAL A 61 31.01 -1.77 7.73
CA VAL A 61 31.14 -0.36 7.41
C VAL A 61 31.35 0.41 8.71
N GLY A 62 32.62 0.67 9.04
CA GLY A 62 33.02 1.30 10.31
C GLY A 62 32.38 2.68 10.58
N ASP A 63 32.68 3.69 9.77
CA ASP A 63 32.32 5.10 10.04
C ASP A 63 31.26 5.70 9.09
N PHE A 64 30.81 4.96 8.07
CA PHE A 64 29.83 5.48 7.11
C PHE A 64 28.40 5.29 7.63
N THR A 65 27.83 6.37 8.16
CA THR A 65 26.47 6.41 8.69
C THR A 65 25.48 6.90 7.64
N HIS A 66 24.59 6.01 7.18
CA HIS A 66 23.50 6.38 6.28
C HIS A 66 22.26 6.80 7.10
N PRO A 67 21.55 7.90 6.75
CA PRO A 67 20.38 8.37 7.49
C PRO A 67 19.23 7.34 7.65
N LEU A 68 19.18 6.32 6.79
CA LEU A 68 18.21 5.21 6.91
C LEU A 68 18.64 4.09 7.86
N LEU A 69 19.93 4.04 8.22
CA LEU A 69 20.49 3.04 9.14
C LEU A 69 20.61 3.59 10.58
N THR A 70 20.58 4.91 10.77
CA THR A 70 20.64 5.55 12.09
C THR A 70 19.26 5.72 12.72
N LYS A 71 19.11 5.29 13.98
CA LYS A 71 17.88 5.51 14.76
C LYS A 71 17.77 6.97 15.17
N ARG A 72 16.68 7.63 14.77
CA ARG A 72 16.38 9.05 15.08
C ARG A 72 15.10 9.19 15.89
N GLU A 73 14.94 10.32 16.57
CA GLU A 73 13.67 10.67 17.19
C GLU A 73 12.55 10.84 16.15
N VAL A 74 11.40 10.24 16.44
CA VAL A 74 10.27 10.15 15.51
C VAL A 74 9.39 11.38 15.67
N LYS A 75 9.62 12.40 14.82
CA LYS A 75 8.79 13.62 14.75
C LYS A 75 7.47 13.40 13.99
N VAL A 76 7.55 12.68 12.86
CA VAL A 76 6.42 12.35 11.98
C VAL A 76 6.60 10.92 11.47
N ARG A 77 5.51 10.13 11.45
CA ARG A 77 5.51 8.76 10.92
C ARG A 77 4.99 8.74 9.49
N GLY A 78 5.69 8.07 8.57
CA GLY A 78 5.16 7.75 7.25
C GLY A 78 4.48 6.39 7.29
N ILE A 79 3.19 6.30 6.98
CA ILE A 79 2.44 5.04 6.94
C ILE A 79 2.02 4.75 5.51
N LEU A 80 2.51 3.63 4.97
CA LEU A 80 2.03 3.10 3.70
C LEU A 80 0.81 2.19 3.96
N LEU A 81 -0.38 2.69 3.65
CA LEU A 81 -1.62 1.94 3.81
C LEU A 81 -1.95 1.20 2.51
N VAL A 82 -1.88 -0.13 2.54
CA VAL A 82 -2.26 -0.97 1.40
C VAL A 82 -3.69 -1.44 1.58
N THR A 83 -4.56 -1.12 0.62
CA THR A 83 -5.97 -1.47 0.63
C THR A 83 -6.40 -2.16 -0.66
N PRO A 84 -7.41 -3.05 -0.62
CA PRO A 84 -8.02 -3.61 -1.81
C PRO A 84 -8.72 -2.56 -2.67
N ASP A 85 -8.72 -2.76 -3.99
CA ASP A 85 -9.51 -1.92 -4.90
C ASP A 85 -11.00 -2.28 -4.93
N LYS A 86 -11.30 -3.57 -4.71
CA LYS A 86 -12.66 -4.12 -4.79
C LYS A 86 -13.26 -4.26 -3.39
N GLY A 87 -14.60 -4.16 -3.32
CA GLY A 87 -15.36 -4.42 -2.10
C GLY A 87 -15.57 -5.92 -1.85
N MET A 88 -16.52 -6.25 -0.97
CA MET A 88 -16.91 -7.64 -0.63
C MET A 88 -15.82 -8.46 0.08
N ALA A 89 -14.97 -7.79 0.86
CA ALA A 89 -13.92 -8.39 1.70
C ALA A 89 -14.28 -8.42 3.20
N GLY A 90 -15.59 -8.35 3.53
CA GLY A 90 -16.07 -8.30 4.90
C GLY A 90 -15.48 -7.12 5.70
N ALA A 91 -15.01 -7.40 6.91
CA ALA A 91 -14.48 -6.40 7.84
C ALA A 91 -13.04 -5.95 7.55
N LEU A 92 -12.36 -6.51 6.54
CA LEU A 92 -10.95 -6.22 6.26
C LEU A 92 -10.67 -4.71 6.13
N ASN A 93 -11.43 -4.03 5.28
CA ASN A 93 -11.22 -2.60 5.02
C ASN A 93 -11.51 -1.75 6.26
N GLY A 94 -12.59 -2.07 6.99
CA GLY A 94 -12.97 -1.34 8.19
C GLY A 94 -11.92 -1.45 9.29
N ASN A 95 -11.42 -2.66 9.53
CA ASN A 95 -10.38 -2.92 10.53
C ASN A 95 -9.05 -2.25 10.15
N LEU A 96 -8.64 -2.29 8.88
CA LEU A 96 -7.43 -1.62 8.40
C LEU A 96 -7.49 -0.10 8.60
N ILE A 97 -8.62 0.52 8.25
CA ILE A 97 -8.80 1.96 8.41
C ILE A 97 -8.81 2.33 9.90
N ARG A 98 -9.45 1.53 10.76
CA ARG A 98 -9.47 1.79 12.20
C ARG A 98 -8.08 1.74 12.81
N LEU A 99 -7.30 0.71 12.49
CA LEU A 99 -5.90 0.59 12.95
C LEU A 99 -5.03 1.74 12.46
N ALA A 100 -5.24 2.20 11.22
CA ALA A 100 -4.53 3.34 10.67
C ALA A 100 -4.90 4.65 11.40
N ALA A 101 -6.18 4.85 11.71
CA ALA A 101 -6.68 6.04 12.40
C ALA A 101 -6.25 6.15 13.87
N GLU A 102 -5.92 5.03 14.52
CA GLU A 102 -5.38 5.02 15.89
C GLU A 102 -3.96 5.63 15.97
N GLN A 103 -3.24 5.72 14.85
CA GLN A 103 -1.88 6.26 14.81
C GLN A 103 -1.89 7.80 14.76
N LYS A 104 -1.39 8.43 15.83
CA LYS A 104 -1.23 9.89 15.92
C LYS A 104 0.04 10.36 15.18
N ASN A 105 0.00 11.56 14.60
CA ASN A 105 1.12 12.23 13.91
C ASN A 105 1.72 11.41 12.74
N ALA A 106 0.86 10.94 11.83
CA ALA A 106 1.25 10.16 10.67
C ALA A 106 0.82 10.78 9.33
N VAL A 107 1.70 10.68 8.33
CA VAL A 107 1.41 10.98 6.93
C VAL A 107 1.09 9.66 6.23
N PHE A 108 -0.09 9.58 5.65
CA PHE A 108 -0.56 8.36 4.99
C PHE A 108 -0.31 8.43 3.49
N VAL A 109 0.34 7.41 2.94
CA VAL A 109 0.39 7.12 1.51
C VAL A 109 -0.49 5.90 1.27
N CYS A 110 -1.57 6.04 0.52
CA CYS A 110 -2.52 4.96 0.29
C CYS A 110 -2.28 4.29 -1.06
N ILE A 111 -2.13 2.97 -1.06
CA ILE A 111 -2.19 2.14 -2.26
C ILE A 111 -3.55 1.46 -2.27
N GLY A 112 -4.30 1.66 -3.36
CA GLY A 112 -5.62 1.07 -3.57
C GLY A 112 -6.80 2.01 -3.31
N ARG A 113 -7.92 1.77 -4.00
CA ARG A 113 -9.06 2.69 -4.05
C ARG A 113 -9.87 2.82 -2.77
N LYS A 114 -9.88 1.80 -1.89
CA LYS A 114 -10.73 1.82 -0.69
C LYS A 114 -10.11 2.59 0.49
N GLY A 115 -8.79 2.75 0.54
CA GLY A 115 -8.09 3.52 1.57
C GLY A 115 -8.02 5.04 1.31
N ALA A 116 -8.16 5.47 0.05
CA ALA A 116 -7.99 6.87 -0.34
C ALA A 116 -9.15 7.81 0.04
N ARG A 117 -10.35 7.26 0.26
CA ARG A 117 -11.58 8.06 0.52
C ARG A 117 -11.89 8.30 2.02
N PRO A 118 -11.69 7.33 2.93
CA PRO A 118 -12.12 7.48 4.32
C PRO A 118 -11.06 8.06 5.27
N LEU A 119 -9.79 8.14 4.87
CA LEU A 119 -8.79 8.80 5.70
C LEU A 119 -8.86 10.32 5.52
N PRO A 120 -8.66 11.10 6.60
CA PRO A 120 -8.54 12.55 6.48
C PRO A 120 -7.41 12.84 5.50
N ALA A 121 -7.67 13.74 4.56
CA ALA A 121 -6.66 14.18 3.60
C ALA A 121 -5.39 14.54 4.38
N PRO A 122 -4.20 14.10 3.93
CA PRO A 122 -2.97 14.49 4.59
C PRO A 122 -2.95 16.01 4.64
N ASP A 123 -2.83 16.58 5.83
CA ASP A 123 -2.66 18.02 6.01
C ASP A 123 -1.60 18.48 5.01
N ALA A 124 -2.01 19.39 4.11
CA ALA A 124 -1.26 19.80 2.91
C ALA A 124 0.02 20.61 3.23
N LYS A 125 0.66 20.37 4.37
CA LYS A 125 1.84 21.07 4.89
C LYS A 125 3.10 20.22 5.00
N SER A 126 3.08 18.93 4.62
CA SER A 126 4.27 18.07 4.77
C SER A 126 4.67 17.24 3.55
N SER A 127 4.14 17.51 2.35
CA SER A 127 4.68 16.91 1.12
C SER A 127 5.98 17.61 0.71
N PRO A 128 7.15 16.95 0.67
CA PRO A 128 8.38 17.54 0.13
C PRO A 128 8.40 17.57 -1.41
N THR A 129 7.31 17.18 -2.08
CA THR A 129 7.30 16.86 -3.51
C THR A 129 7.00 18.05 -4.43
N SER A 130 6.92 19.29 -3.91
CA SER A 130 6.85 20.52 -4.72
C SER A 130 8.22 21.18 -4.90
N ARG A 131 9.18 20.42 -5.45
CA ARG A 131 10.27 21.00 -6.24
C ARG A 131 10.41 20.20 -7.53
N SER A 132 9.46 20.40 -8.44
CA SER A 132 9.63 20.08 -9.86
C SER A 132 10.37 21.23 -10.57
N PRO A 133 10.72 21.09 -11.85
CA PRO A 133 11.75 20.28 -12.48
C PRO A 133 12.78 21.22 -13.15
N THR A 134 13.71 20.71 -13.96
CA THR A 134 14.60 21.49 -14.86
C THR A 134 15.66 22.42 -14.22
N ALA A 135 16.85 21.87 -13.99
CA ALA A 135 18.10 22.64 -14.04
C ALA A 135 19.12 21.82 -14.85
N ARG A 136 18.95 21.84 -16.18
CA ARG A 136 19.99 21.43 -17.14
C ARG A 136 20.58 22.72 -17.72
N THR A 137 21.90 22.73 -17.90
CA THR A 137 22.76 23.78 -18.51
C THR A 137 23.07 24.96 -17.57
N SER A 138 24.32 25.37 -17.30
CA SER A 138 25.61 25.30 -18.02
C SER A 138 26.80 25.43 -17.03
N PRO A 139 28.01 24.90 -17.32
CA PRO A 139 29.19 25.16 -16.50
C PRO A 139 29.70 26.59 -16.76
N LYS A 140 29.83 27.36 -15.67
CA LYS A 140 30.37 28.72 -15.66
C LYS A 140 31.87 28.66 -15.98
N SER A 141 32.28 29.24 -17.10
CA SER A 141 33.68 29.41 -17.50
C SER A 141 34.45 30.21 -16.45
N ALA A 142 35.58 29.67 -15.99
CA ALA A 142 36.56 30.38 -15.18
C ALA A 142 37.22 31.51 -16.01
N PRO A 143 37.45 32.71 -15.45
CA PRO A 143 38.35 33.68 -16.08
C PRO A 143 39.81 33.27 -15.86
N PRO A 144 40.72 33.54 -16.82
CA PRO A 144 42.14 33.19 -16.70
C PRO A 144 42.87 34.07 -15.69
N PRO A 145 43.99 33.59 -15.11
CA PRO A 145 44.85 34.41 -14.29
C PRO A 145 45.67 35.34 -15.18
N ASN A 146 45.65 36.65 -14.92
CA ASN A 146 46.62 37.58 -15.46
C ASN A 146 47.28 38.35 -14.31
N THR A 147 48.61 38.20 -14.27
CA THR A 147 49.65 39.07 -13.66
C THR A 147 49.42 39.61 -12.26
#